data_AF-A0A6I4XFV1-F1
#
_entry.id   AF-A0A6I4XFV1-F1
#
_cell.length_a   1.000
_cell.length_b   1.000
_cell.length_c   1.000
_cell.angle_alpha   90.00
_cell.angle_beta   90.00
_cell.angle_gamma   90.00
#
_symmetry.space_group_name_H-M   'P 1'
#
loop_
_entity.id
_entity.type
_entity.pdbx_description
1 polymer ?
#
loop_
_entity_poly.entity_id
_entity_poly.type
_entity_poly.pdbx_seq_one_letter_code
_entity_poly.pdbx_strand_id
1 'polypeptide(L)'
;MRIQQWLKKNELFSRIFLFVVVGVISVCLLTVIVIYGRSKDAYVASYQSSNRLLLDKIQEDYERLNENINRIFDVVDESKAVENYLKGQLNQGRTILELNEQLKDTRSLFQTIPSNLVLIGTNGRSFFQNDAVRNQSVETFLASEFTQQINENEAISQYYFLEQGLSTSTSHSPGLMYVRKLMKDDALFGYALIFLKESDFSSIYRQLLDTTLHTIYVVNDQGQILSTSEEQKLGTAFDSAMIEVKNDSVNQMPLYSYQFTFYDLLDESHLVRNMNLIKPAVWIAFLSILLFSLFAFWIIRTITQPIYQLIDKLPAVTQGDFSNKVSINGTYETQELGRAYNLMLEDLESYVDHLMITEAEKRKFEIRSLQMQIQPHFVYNTLTAIKFLIWQNEQEKATQAIDSFVQLLRHTFNRKEIVPLKDELAIVEEYLILMNVRYGDRIQSAIFSAEECENCLVPKMILQPIIENAYLHAFPEEEKGYIQIFSRISKSGLVIEIIDTGIGFDEASSVIRNQTSEHYSGIGLENIDQRIKLLYGEKYGLTVDSRVNEGTTVRLLLPKQ
;
A
#
# COMPACT_ATOMS: atom_id res chain seq x y z
N MET A 1 11.30 22.41 -0.38
CA MET A 1 11.39 22.25 1.09
C MET A 1 10.08 21.72 1.72
N ARG A 2 8.90 22.32 1.48
CA ARG A 2 7.60 21.84 2.03
C ARG A 2 7.22 20.40 1.65
N ILE A 3 7.42 20.00 0.39
CA ILE A 3 7.10 18.64 -0.08
C ILE A 3 7.99 17.58 0.58
N GLN A 4 9.29 17.86 0.75
CA GLN A 4 10.22 16.93 1.42
C GLN A 4 9.93 16.78 2.91
N GLN A 5 9.52 17.85 3.60
CA GLN A 5 9.09 17.78 5.00
C GLN A 5 7.80 16.97 5.15
N TRP A 6 6.84 17.15 4.23
CA TRP A 6 5.63 16.35 4.20
C TRP A 6 5.91 14.87 3.91
N LEU A 7 6.81 14.58 2.96
CA LEU A 7 7.25 13.21 2.65
C LEU A 7 7.96 12.54 3.83
N LYS A 8 8.78 13.27 4.59
CA LYS A 8 9.40 12.74 5.82
C LYS A 8 8.39 12.46 6.91
N LYS A 9 7.38 13.34 7.09
CA LYS A 9 6.30 13.09 8.07
C LYS A 9 5.42 11.90 7.65
N ASN A 10 5.21 11.72 6.34
CA ASN A 10 4.35 10.69 5.77
C ASN A 10 5.13 9.60 5.03
N GLU A 11 6.26 9.17 5.59
CA GLU A 11 7.19 8.28 4.91
C GLU A 11 6.52 6.95 4.50
N LEU A 12 5.78 6.31 5.41
CA LEU A 12 5.06 5.06 5.15
C LEU A 12 4.06 5.21 3.99
N PHE A 13 3.31 6.31 3.98
CA PHE A 13 2.33 6.60 2.92
C PHE A 13 3.06 6.74 1.57
N SER A 14 4.13 7.54 1.53
CA SER A 14 4.85 7.84 0.30
C SER A 14 5.52 6.62 -0.34
N ARG A 15 6.11 5.73 0.48
CA ARG A 15 6.76 4.50 0.02
C ARG A 15 5.75 3.52 -0.57
N ILE A 16 4.63 3.28 0.13
CA ILE A 16 3.59 2.37 -0.34
C ILE A 16 2.93 2.93 -1.61
N PHE A 17 2.60 4.22 -1.61
CA PHE A 17 1.96 4.86 -2.75
C PHE A 17 2.86 4.81 -4.00
N LEU A 18 4.15 5.13 -3.88
CA LEU A 18 5.10 5.05 -4.98
C LEU A 18 5.20 3.61 -5.53
N PHE A 19 5.31 2.62 -4.65
CA PHE A 19 5.40 1.21 -5.05
C PHE A 19 4.16 0.77 -5.86
N VAL A 20 2.97 1.12 -5.39
CA VAL A 20 1.70 0.79 -6.08
C VAL A 20 1.62 1.50 -7.43
N VAL A 21 1.93 2.80 -7.49
CA VAL A 21 1.88 3.57 -8.75
C VAL A 21 2.85 3.02 -9.79
N VAL A 22 4.09 2.69 -9.40
CA VAL A 22 5.07 2.08 -10.31
C VAL A 22 4.59 0.71 -10.81
N GLY A 23 3.98 -0.09 -9.93
CA GLY A 23 3.38 -1.37 -10.31
C GLY A 23 2.25 -1.21 -11.34
N VAL A 24 1.31 -0.29 -11.09
CA VAL A 24 0.19 -0.01 -12.00
C VAL A 24 0.68 0.50 -13.36
N ILE A 25 1.66 1.40 -13.38
CA ILE A 25 2.25 1.92 -14.63
C ILE A 25 2.90 0.77 -15.41
N SER A 26 3.64 -0.11 -14.74
CA SER A 26 4.32 -1.25 -15.39
C SER A 26 3.32 -2.22 -16.01
N VAL A 27 2.23 -2.54 -15.29
CA VAL A 27 1.16 -3.41 -15.81
C VAL A 27 0.44 -2.73 -16.99
N CYS A 28 0.10 -1.44 -16.89
CA CYS A 28 -0.54 -0.72 -17.98
C CYS A 28 0.35 -0.63 -19.23
N LEU A 29 1.66 -0.43 -19.06
CA LEU A 29 2.60 -0.40 -20.17
C LEU A 29 2.66 -1.77 -20.86
N LEU A 30 2.77 -2.84 -20.07
CA LEU A 30 2.81 -4.21 -20.59
C LEU A 30 1.52 -4.56 -21.34
N THR A 31 0.34 -4.21 -20.80
CA THR A 31 -0.93 -4.48 -21.47
C THR A 31 -1.07 -3.69 -22.77
N VAL A 32 -0.64 -2.42 -22.81
CA VAL A 32 -0.63 -1.62 -24.05
C VAL A 32 0.28 -2.25 -25.10
N ILE A 33 1.47 -2.71 -24.72
CA ILE A 33 2.40 -3.39 -25.64
C ILE A 33 1.78 -4.67 -26.21
N VAL A 34 1.19 -5.51 -25.35
CA VAL A 34 0.56 -6.78 -25.77
C VAL A 34 -0.65 -6.53 -26.67
N ILE A 35 -1.52 -5.60 -26.31
CA ILE A 35 -2.70 -5.23 -27.12
C ILE A 35 -2.24 -4.68 -28.46
N TYR A 36 -1.26 -3.78 -28.49
CA TYR A 36 -0.74 -3.21 -29.74
C TYR A 36 -0.17 -4.29 -30.66
N GLY A 37 0.65 -5.21 -30.14
CA GLY A 37 1.20 -6.31 -30.93
C GLY A 37 0.10 -7.22 -31.50
N ARG A 38 -0.85 -7.66 -30.66
CA ARG A 38 -1.96 -8.51 -31.10
C ARG A 38 -2.89 -7.82 -32.08
N SER A 39 -3.21 -6.55 -31.86
CA SER A 39 -4.04 -5.77 -32.76
C SER A 39 -3.35 -5.52 -34.09
N LYS A 40 -2.04 -5.27 -34.10
CA LYS A 40 -1.25 -5.15 -35.34
C LYS A 40 -1.38 -6.42 -36.18
N ASP A 41 -1.03 -7.58 -35.60
CA ASP A 41 -1.02 -8.84 -36.33
C ASP A 41 -2.43 -9.20 -36.85
N ALA A 42 -3.46 -9.00 -36.02
CA ALA A 42 -4.84 -9.25 -36.41
C ALA A 42 -5.31 -8.31 -37.53
N TYR A 43 -4.92 -7.03 -37.48
CA TYR A 43 -5.30 -6.04 -38.49
C TYR A 43 -4.65 -6.35 -39.85
N VAL A 44 -3.35 -6.68 -39.85
CA VAL A 44 -2.63 -7.07 -41.08
C VAL A 44 -3.24 -8.35 -41.67
N ALA A 45 -3.47 -9.39 -40.86
CA ALA A 45 -4.08 -10.63 -41.33
C ALA A 45 -5.50 -10.43 -41.89
N SER A 46 -6.30 -9.59 -41.22
CA SER A 46 -7.63 -9.23 -41.70
C SER A 46 -7.56 -8.49 -43.03
N TYR A 47 -6.64 -7.54 -43.17
CA TYR A 47 -6.45 -6.79 -44.39
C TYR A 47 -5.99 -7.67 -45.55
N GLN A 48 -5.01 -8.55 -45.34
CA GLN A 48 -4.56 -9.52 -46.34
C GLN A 48 -5.70 -10.43 -46.83
N SER A 49 -6.56 -10.87 -45.91
CA SER A 49 -7.74 -11.68 -46.26
C SER A 49 -8.73 -10.93 -47.14
N SER A 50 -8.97 -9.64 -46.86
CA SER A 50 -9.78 -8.77 -47.72
C SER A 50 -9.09 -8.46 -49.05
N ASN A 51 -7.77 -8.24 -49.04
CA ASN A 51 -6.98 -7.93 -50.23
C ASN A 51 -7.02 -9.09 -51.24
N ARG A 52 -6.96 -10.34 -50.76
CA ARG A 52 -7.09 -11.52 -51.62
C ARG A 52 -8.39 -11.52 -52.44
N LEU A 53 -9.51 -11.11 -51.84
CA LEU A 53 -10.79 -11.00 -52.57
C LEU A 53 -10.75 -9.92 -53.65
N LEU A 54 -10.03 -8.82 -53.40
CA LEU A 54 -9.83 -7.77 -54.41
C LEU A 54 -8.93 -8.27 -55.55
N LEU A 55 -7.86 -9.01 -55.23
CA LEU A 55 -6.99 -9.63 -56.23
C LEU A 55 -7.76 -10.63 -57.10
N ASP A 56 -8.56 -11.52 -56.50
CA ASP A 56 -9.42 -12.46 -57.23
C ASP A 56 -10.38 -11.70 -58.17
N LYS A 57 -10.90 -10.54 -57.73
CA LYS A 57 -11.77 -9.70 -58.56
C LYS A 57 -11.02 -9.02 -59.72
N ILE A 58 -9.82 -8.52 -59.46
CA ILE A 58 -8.93 -7.94 -60.48
C ILE A 58 -8.58 -8.99 -61.53
N GLN A 59 -8.27 -10.22 -61.11
CA GLN A 59 -8.04 -11.34 -62.02
C GLN A 59 -9.25 -11.58 -62.91
N GLU A 60 -10.44 -11.70 -62.32
CA GLU A 60 -11.69 -11.90 -63.06
C GLU A 60 -11.93 -10.79 -64.09
N ASP A 61 -11.68 -9.53 -63.72
CA ASP A 61 -11.89 -8.39 -64.61
C ASP A 61 -10.86 -8.32 -65.74
N TYR A 62 -9.60 -8.70 -65.51
CA TYR A 62 -8.59 -8.85 -66.56
C TYR A 62 -8.91 -10.01 -67.52
N GLU A 63 -9.35 -11.14 -67.00
CA GLU A 63 -9.77 -12.29 -67.80
C GLU A 63 -11.02 -11.94 -68.63
N ARG A 64 -11.98 -11.23 -68.04
CA ARG A 64 -13.16 -10.73 -68.75
C ARG A 64 -12.80 -9.73 -69.86
N LEU A 65 -11.85 -8.84 -69.61
CA LEU A 65 -11.32 -7.93 -70.63
C LEU A 65 -10.72 -8.73 -71.80
N ASN A 66 -9.93 -9.77 -71.49
CA ASN A 66 -9.34 -10.63 -72.51
C ASN A 66 -10.41 -11.38 -73.32
N GLU A 67 -11.40 -11.97 -72.65
CA GLU A 67 -12.51 -12.67 -73.29
C GLU A 67 -13.28 -11.73 -74.22
N ASN A 68 -13.55 -10.49 -73.80
CA ASN A 68 -14.25 -9.51 -74.63
C ASN A 68 -13.43 -9.14 -75.88
N ILE A 69 -12.12 -8.96 -75.75
CA ILE A 69 -11.22 -8.69 -76.88
C ILE A 69 -11.16 -9.88 -77.85
N ASN A 70 -11.03 -11.11 -77.33
CA ASN A 70 -11.00 -12.30 -78.19
C ASN A 70 -12.35 -12.52 -78.90
N ARG A 71 -13.49 -12.29 -78.23
CA ARG A 71 -14.81 -12.33 -78.90
C ARG A 71 -14.92 -11.33 -80.05
N ILE A 72 -14.35 -10.14 -79.89
CA ILE A 72 -14.27 -9.16 -80.97
C ILE A 72 -13.44 -9.71 -82.13
N PHE A 73 -12.27 -10.27 -81.84
CA PHE A 73 -11.40 -10.84 -82.87
C PHE A 73 -12.04 -12.02 -83.58
N ASP A 74 -12.74 -12.90 -82.88
CA ASP A 74 -13.43 -14.05 -83.48
C ASP A 74 -14.53 -13.58 -84.46
N VAL A 75 -15.30 -12.54 -84.11
CA VAL A 75 -16.30 -11.97 -85.04
C VAL A 75 -15.65 -11.36 -86.28
N VAL A 76 -14.49 -10.71 -86.12
CA VAL A 76 -13.73 -10.14 -87.24
C VAL A 76 -13.15 -11.24 -88.14
N ASP A 77 -12.61 -12.30 -87.56
CA ASP A 77 -11.99 -13.42 -88.28
C ASP A 77 -13.02 -14.26 -89.05
N GLU A 78 -14.20 -14.48 -88.48
CA GLU A 78 -15.31 -15.19 -89.14
C GLU A 78 -16.07 -14.34 -90.17
N SER A 79 -15.87 -13.02 -90.19
CA SER A 79 -16.58 -12.12 -91.09
C SER A 79 -16.09 -12.21 -92.54
N LYS A 80 -16.97 -12.70 -93.42
CA LYS A 80 -16.76 -12.66 -94.88
C LYS A 80 -16.61 -11.24 -95.42
N ALA A 81 -17.23 -10.23 -94.78
CA ALA A 81 -17.09 -8.84 -95.22
C ALA A 81 -15.67 -8.32 -94.93
N VAL A 82 -15.11 -8.64 -93.76
CA VAL A 82 -13.71 -8.34 -93.41
C VAL A 82 -12.76 -9.03 -94.40
N GLU A 83 -12.95 -10.33 -94.64
CA GLU A 83 -12.12 -11.10 -95.56
C GLU A 83 -12.10 -10.48 -96.98
N ASN A 84 -13.28 -10.22 -97.54
CA ASN A 84 -13.42 -9.65 -98.89
C ASN A 84 -12.83 -8.24 -98.99
N TYR A 85 -12.99 -7.42 -97.94
CA TYR A 85 -12.44 -6.07 -97.87
C TYR A 85 -10.91 -6.10 -97.90
N LEU A 86 -10.31 -6.92 -97.03
CA LEU A 86 -8.87 -7.03 -96.89
C LEU A 86 -8.21 -7.72 -98.09
N LYS A 87 -8.80 -8.76 -98.69
CA LYS A 87 -8.28 -9.40 -99.93
C LYS A 87 -8.47 -8.53 -101.17
N GLY A 88 -9.46 -7.64 -101.14
CA GLY A 88 -9.67 -6.60 -102.12
C GLY A 88 -10.47 -6.98 -103.36
N GLN A 89 -11.39 -7.93 -103.21
CA GLN A 89 -12.12 -8.58 -104.30
C GLN A 89 -13.41 -7.85 -104.76
N LEU A 90 -13.83 -6.74 -104.14
CA LEU A 90 -15.12 -6.06 -104.42
C LEU A 90 -15.05 -4.50 -104.47
N ASN A 91 -16.07 -3.86 -105.05
CA ASN A 91 -16.26 -2.40 -105.16
C ASN A 91 -16.25 -1.71 -103.79
N GLN A 92 -15.31 -0.75 -103.60
CA GLN A 92 -14.96 -0.13 -102.31
C GLN A 92 -16.16 0.38 -101.48
N GLY A 93 -17.14 1.06 -102.09
CA GLY A 93 -18.23 1.69 -101.34
C GLY A 93 -19.22 0.71 -100.71
N ARG A 94 -19.52 -0.42 -101.38
CA ARG A 94 -20.51 -1.40 -100.90
C ARG A 94 -19.93 -2.29 -99.80
N THR A 95 -18.66 -2.70 -99.97
CA THR A 95 -17.98 -3.54 -98.98
C THR A 95 -17.71 -2.80 -97.67
N ILE A 96 -17.44 -1.49 -97.70
CA ILE A 96 -17.31 -0.67 -96.48
C ILE A 96 -18.65 -0.52 -95.75
N LEU A 97 -19.77 -0.40 -96.49
CA LEU A 97 -21.10 -0.34 -95.89
C LEU A 97 -21.48 -1.68 -95.23
N GLU A 98 -21.26 -2.80 -95.92
CA GLU A 98 -21.48 -4.16 -95.41
C GLU A 98 -20.59 -4.47 -94.19
N LEU A 99 -19.32 -4.04 -94.22
CA LEU A 99 -18.39 -4.12 -93.09
C LEU A 99 -18.90 -3.31 -91.90
N ASN A 100 -19.30 -2.06 -92.11
CA ASN A 100 -19.82 -1.20 -91.05
C ASN A 100 -21.15 -1.71 -90.47
N GLU A 101 -22.01 -2.34 -91.28
CA GLU A 101 -23.24 -2.98 -90.79
C GLU A 101 -22.95 -4.26 -89.99
N GLN A 102 -22.07 -5.15 -90.46
CA GLN A 102 -21.70 -6.35 -89.71
C GLN A 102 -20.98 -6.01 -88.40
N LEU A 103 -20.13 -4.98 -88.41
CA LEU A 103 -19.47 -4.48 -87.20
C LEU A 103 -20.39 -3.61 -86.34
N LYS A 104 -21.61 -3.28 -86.80
CA LYS A 104 -22.61 -2.52 -86.02
C LYS A 104 -23.12 -3.35 -84.84
N ASP A 105 -23.32 -4.65 -85.04
CA ASP A 105 -23.80 -5.56 -84.00
C ASP A 105 -22.73 -5.85 -82.94
N THR A 106 -21.46 -5.74 -83.31
CA THR A 106 -20.34 -5.78 -82.34
C THR A 106 -20.16 -4.48 -81.55
N ARG A 107 -20.84 -3.37 -81.90
CA ARG A 107 -20.66 -2.08 -81.19
C ARG A 107 -20.99 -2.17 -79.70
N SER A 108 -21.90 -3.05 -79.29
CA SER A 108 -22.20 -3.30 -77.87
C SER A 108 -21.02 -3.97 -77.13
N LEU A 109 -20.26 -4.82 -77.81
CA LEU A 109 -19.02 -5.43 -77.30
C LEU A 109 -17.85 -4.42 -77.30
N PHE A 110 -17.86 -3.45 -78.20
CA PHE A 110 -16.87 -2.37 -78.26
C PHE A 110 -17.15 -1.21 -77.30
N GLN A 111 -18.39 -1.03 -76.82
CA GLN A 111 -18.72 0.04 -75.86
C GLN A 111 -17.98 -0.10 -74.53
N THR A 112 -17.51 -1.30 -74.20
CA THR A 112 -16.80 -1.60 -72.96
C THR A 112 -15.27 -1.51 -73.08
N ILE A 113 -14.71 -1.29 -74.28
CA ILE A 113 -13.27 -1.18 -74.48
C ILE A 113 -12.94 0.19 -75.08
N PRO A 114 -12.17 1.04 -74.39
CA PRO A 114 -11.86 2.41 -74.80
C PRO A 114 -10.82 2.50 -75.94
N SER A 115 -10.85 1.55 -76.87
CA SER A 115 -9.85 1.40 -77.94
C SER A 115 -10.50 1.13 -79.29
N ASN A 116 -9.89 1.64 -80.36
CA ASN A 116 -10.37 1.43 -81.72
C ASN A 116 -9.80 0.12 -82.30
N LEU A 117 -10.66 -0.64 -82.99
CA LEU A 117 -10.23 -1.75 -83.83
C LEU A 117 -9.53 -1.23 -85.09
N VAL A 118 -8.39 -1.83 -85.41
CA VAL A 118 -7.64 -1.60 -86.64
C VAL A 118 -7.46 -2.91 -87.37
N LEU A 119 -7.84 -2.97 -88.64
CA LEU A 119 -7.67 -4.14 -89.50
C LEU A 119 -6.65 -3.80 -90.60
N ILE A 120 -5.71 -4.70 -90.85
CA ILE A 120 -4.66 -4.54 -91.86
C ILE A 120 -4.57 -5.81 -92.70
N GLY A 121 -4.80 -5.71 -93.99
CA GLY A 121 -4.65 -6.79 -94.96
C GLY A 121 -3.20 -6.94 -95.42
N THR A 122 -2.82 -8.15 -95.82
CA THR A 122 -1.47 -8.43 -96.35
C THR A 122 -1.14 -7.68 -97.65
N ASN A 123 -2.16 -7.17 -98.35
CA ASN A 123 -2.03 -6.33 -99.54
C ASN A 123 -1.93 -4.82 -99.24
N GLY A 124 -1.81 -4.41 -97.97
CA GLY A 124 -1.71 -3.01 -97.55
C GLY A 124 -3.04 -2.28 -97.37
N ARG A 125 -4.19 -2.93 -97.60
CA ARG A 125 -5.50 -2.34 -97.28
C ARG A 125 -5.71 -2.30 -95.77
N SER A 126 -6.29 -1.22 -95.27
CA SER A 126 -6.56 -1.09 -93.84
C SER A 126 -7.92 -0.47 -93.55
N PHE A 127 -8.54 -0.90 -92.46
CA PHE A 127 -9.75 -0.32 -91.91
C PHE A 127 -9.48 0.16 -90.49
N PHE A 128 -9.91 1.37 -90.18
CA PHE A 128 -9.82 1.96 -88.84
C PHE A 128 -11.23 2.24 -88.35
N GLN A 129 -11.56 1.74 -87.17
CA GLN A 129 -12.80 2.09 -86.50
C GLN A 129 -12.69 3.52 -85.94
N ASN A 130 -13.69 4.37 -86.21
CA ASN A 130 -13.73 5.82 -85.90
C ASN A 130 -12.74 6.71 -86.68
N ASP A 131 -12.74 8.03 -86.45
CA ASP A 131 -11.86 9.04 -87.09
C ASP A 131 -10.40 8.98 -86.60
N ALA A 132 -9.89 7.79 -86.26
CA ALA A 132 -8.52 7.60 -85.82
C ALA A 132 -7.55 7.87 -86.98
N VAL A 133 -7.12 9.13 -87.10
CA VAL A 133 -6.08 9.51 -88.06
C VAL A 133 -4.77 8.82 -87.67
N ARG A 134 -4.03 8.46 -88.70
CA ARG A 134 -2.92 7.53 -88.64
C ARG A 134 -1.59 8.22 -88.37
N ASN A 135 -0.74 7.62 -87.53
CA ASN A 135 0.59 8.17 -87.23
C ASN A 135 1.72 7.57 -88.11
N GLN A 136 1.54 6.39 -88.72
CA GLN A 136 2.55 5.70 -89.57
C GLN A 136 1.94 5.14 -90.87
N SER A 137 2.72 4.74 -91.90
CA SER A 137 2.23 4.19 -93.19
C SER A 137 2.02 2.65 -93.15
N VAL A 138 1.13 2.03 -93.98
CA VAL A 138 0.62 0.62 -93.75
C VAL A 138 1.72 -0.31 -94.21
N GLU A 139 2.29 0.09 -95.33
CA GLU A 139 3.54 -0.41 -95.88
C GLU A 139 4.67 -0.35 -94.85
N THR A 140 4.82 0.73 -94.07
CA THR A 140 5.82 0.80 -92.98
C THR A 140 5.52 -0.17 -91.84
N PHE A 141 4.25 -0.35 -91.45
CA PHE A 141 3.88 -1.34 -90.44
C PHE A 141 4.15 -2.77 -90.94
N LEU A 142 3.69 -3.12 -92.15
CA LEU A 142 3.88 -4.45 -92.73
C LEU A 142 5.36 -4.79 -92.99
N ALA A 143 6.19 -3.79 -93.27
CA ALA A 143 7.64 -3.95 -93.45
C ALA A 143 8.46 -3.80 -92.16
N SER A 144 7.81 -3.59 -91.00
CA SER A 144 8.51 -3.40 -89.72
C SER A 144 9.00 -4.72 -89.14
N GLU A 145 10.08 -4.66 -88.34
CA GLU A 145 10.55 -5.79 -87.52
C GLU A 145 9.45 -6.32 -86.59
N PHE A 146 8.53 -5.46 -86.15
CA PHE A 146 7.38 -5.84 -85.34
C PHE A 146 6.42 -6.80 -86.06
N THR A 147 6.13 -6.56 -87.34
CA THR A 147 5.27 -7.49 -88.13
C THR A 147 5.99 -8.80 -88.41
N GLN A 148 7.31 -8.77 -88.57
CA GLN A 148 8.11 -9.99 -88.66
C GLN A 148 8.02 -10.83 -87.38
N GLN A 149 8.16 -10.18 -86.21
CA GLN A 149 7.98 -10.84 -84.90
C GLN A 149 6.58 -11.44 -84.73
N ILE A 150 5.53 -10.73 -85.16
CA ILE A 150 4.16 -11.26 -85.15
C ILE A 150 4.08 -12.53 -85.98
N ASN A 151 4.64 -12.52 -87.20
CA ASN A 151 4.56 -13.64 -88.13
C ASN A 151 5.35 -14.87 -87.67
N GLU A 152 6.53 -14.68 -87.08
CA GLU A 152 7.39 -15.76 -86.57
C GLU A 152 6.79 -16.48 -85.36
N ASN A 153 5.94 -15.81 -84.56
CA ASN A 153 5.28 -16.42 -83.41
C ASN A 153 4.09 -17.30 -83.85
N GLU A 154 4.06 -18.57 -83.43
CA GLU A 154 3.00 -19.52 -83.80
C GLU A 154 1.61 -19.15 -83.24
N ALA A 155 1.54 -18.35 -82.18
CA ALA A 155 0.27 -17.96 -81.57
C ALA A 155 -0.59 -17.09 -82.50
N ILE A 156 -1.90 -17.34 -82.53
CA ILE A 156 -2.86 -16.57 -83.36
C ILE A 156 -3.18 -15.23 -82.69
N SER A 157 -3.39 -15.22 -81.37
CA SER A 157 -3.54 -14.01 -80.54
C SER A 157 -2.25 -13.73 -79.78
N GLN A 158 -1.80 -12.48 -79.79
CA GLN A 158 -0.53 -12.05 -79.20
C GLN A 158 -0.68 -10.68 -78.53
N TYR A 159 0.16 -10.38 -77.55
CA TYR A 159 0.16 -9.11 -76.81
C TYR A 159 1.54 -8.49 -76.84
N TYR A 160 1.60 -7.19 -77.15
CA TYR A 160 2.85 -6.45 -77.22
C TYR A 160 2.74 -5.13 -76.47
N PHE A 161 3.77 -4.79 -75.72
CA PHE A 161 3.91 -3.46 -75.14
C PHE A 161 4.41 -2.48 -76.20
N LEU A 162 3.76 -1.34 -76.33
CA LEU A 162 4.24 -0.24 -77.15
C LEU A 162 4.38 1.02 -76.30
N GLU A 163 5.51 1.71 -76.43
CA GLU A 163 5.71 3.02 -75.79
C GLU A 163 4.80 4.11 -76.38
N GLN A 164 4.34 3.91 -77.61
CA GLN A 164 3.47 4.84 -78.35
C GLN A 164 2.42 4.06 -79.16
N GLY A 165 1.17 4.50 -79.12
CA GLY A 165 0.09 3.91 -79.90
C GLY A 165 0.12 4.25 -81.39
N LEU A 166 -0.71 3.54 -82.17
CA LEU A 166 -0.72 3.62 -83.65
C LEU A 166 -1.59 4.75 -84.24
N SER A 167 -2.42 5.41 -83.43
CA SER A 167 -3.29 6.52 -83.86
C SER A 167 -2.79 7.87 -83.34
N THR A 168 -3.22 8.97 -83.98
CA THR A 168 -2.93 10.34 -83.50
C THR A 168 -3.34 10.53 -82.03
N SER A 169 -4.49 9.99 -81.63
CA SER A 169 -5.03 10.05 -80.26
C SER A 169 -4.30 9.18 -79.23
N THR A 170 -3.43 8.28 -79.66
CA THR A 170 -2.69 7.33 -78.79
C THR A 170 -1.17 7.43 -78.96
N SER A 171 -0.70 8.30 -79.86
CA SER A 171 0.70 8.48 -80.24
C SER A 171 1.64 8.92 -79.11
N HIS A 172 1.12 9.40 -77.98
CA HIS A 172 1.89 9.84 -76.81
C HIS A 172 1.52 9.05 -75.56
N SER A 173 0.86 7.91 -75.72
CA SER A 173 0.44 7.05 -74.62
C SER A 173 1.04 5.66 -74.81
N PRO A 174 1.74 5.13 -73.80
CA PRO A 174 2.12 3.72 -73.79
C PRO A 174 0.89 2.85 -73.59
N GLY A 175 0.98 1.58 -73.98
CA GLY A 175 -0.12 0.66 -73.86
C GLY A 175 0.16 -0.73 -74.42
N LEU A 176 -0.88 -1.55 -74.39
CA LEU A 176 -0.86 -2.92 -74.85
C LEU A 176 -1.54 -3.01 -76.21
N MET A 177 -0.80 -3.52 -77.19
CA MET A 177 -1.30 -3.88 -78.50
C MET A 177 -1.70 -5.35 -78.50
N TYR A 178 -2.99 -5.58 -78.67
CA TYR A 178 -3.57 -6.90 -78.90
C TYR A 178 -3.56 -7.15 -80.39
N VAL A 179 -2.98 -8.27 -80.80
CA VAL A 179 -2.82 -8.65 -82.20
C VAL A 179 -3.46 -10.00 -82.44
N ARG A 180 -4.34 -10.10 -83.44
CA ARG A 180 -4.87 -11.36 -83.95
C ARG A 180 -4.47 -11.54 -85.41
N LYS A 181 -3.86 -12.67 -85.75
CA LYS A 181 -3.69 -13.13 -87.13
C LYS A 181 -5.04 -13.58 -87.69
N LEU A 182 -5.47 -12.99 -88.79
CA LEU A 182 -6.71 -13.35 -89.47
C LEU A 182 -6.41 -14.40 -90.54
N MET A 183 -6.96 -15.59 -90.37
CA MET A 183 -6.57 -16.78 -91.11
C MET A 183 -7.78 -17.40 -91.81
N LYS A 184 -7.61 -17.82 -93.07
CA LYS A 184 -8.62 -18.56 -93.81
C LYS A 184 -7.99 -19.74 -94.52
N ASP A 185 -8.45 -20.96 -94.23
CA ASP A 185 -7.91 -22.20 -94.81
C ASP A 185 -6.38 -22.25 -94.71
N ASP A 186 -5.85 -21.94 -93.52
CA ASP A 186 -4.42 -21.81 -93.18
C ASP A 186 -3.63 -20.71 -93.93
N ALA A 187 -4.31 -19.85 -94.69
CA ALA A 187 -3.70 -18.68 -95.32
C ALA A 187 -3.98 -17.39 -94.52
N LEU A 188 -2.90 -16.69 -94.15
CA LEU A 188 -2.96 -15.36 -93.54
C LEU A 188 -3.49 -14.34 -94.56
N PHE A 189 -4.61 -13.70 -94.24
CA PHE A 189 -5.18 -12.64 -95.09
C PHE A 189 -5.11 -11.25 -94.46
N GLY A 190 -4.84 -11.15 -93.16
CA GLY A 190 -4.62 -9.88 -92.49
C GLY A 190 -4.38 -10.00 -90.99
N TYR A 191 -4.42 -8.86 -90.31
CA TYR A 191 -4.25 -8.70 -88.87
C TYR A 191 -5.39 -7.85 -88.32
N ALA A 192 -5.89 -8.21 -87.15
CA ALA A 192 -6.73 -7.35 -86.34
C ALA A 192 -5.94 -6.87 -85.13
N LEU A 193 -5.98 -5.57 -84.88
CA LEU A 193 -5.19 -4.88 -83.87
C LEU A 193 -6.12 -4.07 -82.98
N ILE A 194 -5.91 -4.15 -81.67
CA ILE A 194 -6.61 -3.33 -80.68
C ILE A 194 -5.55 -2.74 -79.75
N PHE A 195 -5.48 -1.41 -79.66
CA PHE A 195 -4.54 -0.74 -78.77
C PHE A 195 -5.24 -0.23 -77.52
N LEU A 196 -4.93 -0.84 -76.38
CA LEU A 196 -5.43 -0.43 -75.07
C LEU A 196 -4.36 0.43 -74.38
N LYS A 197 -4.71 1.65 -73.96
CA LYS A 197 -3.77 2.51 -73.23
C LYS A 197 -3.43 1.88 -71.89
N GLU A 198 -2.20 2.09 -71.42
CA GLU A 198 -1.78 1.65 -70.09
C GLU A 198 -2.69 2.23 -69.00
N SER A 199 -3.15 3.49 -69.15
CA SER A 199 -4.08 4.12 -68.21
C SER A 199 -5.42 3.41 -68.10
N ASP A 200 -5.89 2.80 -69.20
CA ASP A 200 -7.15 2.07 -69.25
C ASP A 200 -6.94 0.65 -68.69
N PHE A 201 -5.81 0.02 -69.00
CA PHE A 201 -5.44 -1.28 -68.43
C PHE A 201 -5.19 -1.23 -66.92
N SER A 202 -4.51 -0.19 -66.43
CA SER A 202 -4.23 0.03 -65.01
C SER A 202 -5.46 0.47 -64.22
N SER A 203 -6.49 1.01 -64.89
CA SER A 203 -7.72 1.43 -64.23
C SER A 203 -8.41 0.30 -63.45
N ILE A 204 -8.29 -0.95 -63.93
CA ILE A 204 -8.88 -2.15 -63.30
C ILE A 204 -8.38 -2.30 -61.87
N TYR A 205 -7.06 -2.29 -61.65
CA TYR A 205 -6.52 -2.37 -60.30
C TYR A 205 -6.54 -1.04 -59.56
N ARG A 206 -6.35 0.11 -60.24
CA ARG A 206 -6.35 1.44 -59.59
C ARG A 206 -7.72 1.82 -59.01
N GLN A 207 -8.81 1.25 -59.53
CA GLN A 207 -10.16 1.45 -58.98
C GLN A 207 -10.42 0.62 -57.71
N LEU A 208 -9.72 -0.50 -57.53
CA LEU A 208 -9.94 -1.45 -56.44
C LEU A 208 -8.88 -1.35 -55.33
N LEU A 209 -7.64 -1.01 -55.69
CA LEU A 209 -6.50 -0.94 -54.78
C LEU A 209 -6.06 0.50 -54.53
N ASP A 210 -5.78 0.80 -53.27
CA ASP A 210 -5.23 2.10 -52.88
C ASP A 210 -3.72 2.13 -53.17
N THR A 211 -3.33 2.87 -54.21
CA THR A 211 -1.92 3.04 -54.63
C THR A 211 -1.01 3.70 -53.59
N THR A 212 -1.55 4.22 -52.48
CA THR A 212 -0.74 4.67 -51.33
C THR A 212 -0.31 3.53 -50.40
N LEU A 213 -1.00 2.40 -50.47
CA LEU A 213 -0.71 1.19 -49.69
C LEU A 213 -0.13 0.07 -50.56
N HIS A 214 -0.52 0.04 -51.84
CA HIS A 214 -0.17 -1.00 -52.79
C HIS A 214 0.78 -0.46 -53.86
N THR A 215 1.94 -1.09 -53.99
CA THR A 215 2.82 -0.89 -55.15
C THR A 215 2.63 -2.06 -56.10
N ILE A 216 2.22 -1.77 -57.34
CA ILE A 216 1.75 -2.77 -58.29
C ILE A 216 2.69 -2.83 -59.50
N TYR A 217 3.00 -4.05 -59.94
CA TYR A 217 3.73 -4.33 -61.17
C TYR A 217 3.07 -5.44 -61.96
N VAL A 218 2.78 -5.19 -63.23
CA VAL A 218 2.36 -6.23 -64.19
C VAL A 218 3.52 -6.49 -65.12
N VAL A 219 3.97 -7.73 -65.17
CA VAL A 219 5.24 -8.11 -65.83
C VAL A 219 4.97 -9.21 -66.84
N ASN A 220 5.56 -9.13 -68.04
CA ASN A 220 5.49 -10.23 -69.00
C ASN A 220 6.49 -11.36 -68.68
N ASP A 221 6.46 -12.43 -69.47
CA ASP A 221 7.39 -13.55 -69.43
C ASP A 221 8.86 -13.16 -69.62
N GLN A 222 9.12 -12.06 -70.34
CA GLN A 222 10.46 -11.50 -70.57
C GLN A 222 10.98 -10.63 -69.41
N GLY A 223 10.18 -10.44 -68.35
CA GLY A 223 10.56 -9.62 -67.21
C GLY A 223 10.46 -8.12 -67.46
N GLN A 224 9.68 -7.66 -68.43
CA GLN A 224 9.40 -6.24 -68.69
C GLN A 224 8.14 -5.77 -67.96
N ILE A 225 8.19 -4.58 -67.35
CA ILE A 225 7.05 -3.96 -66.68
C ILE A 225 6.09 -3.35 -67.72
N LEU A 226 4.90 -3.93 -67.81
CA LEU A 226 3.84 -3.55 -68.75
C LEU A 226 2.86 -2.52 -68.19
N SER A 227 2.67 -2.52 -66.88
CA SER A 227 1.79 -1.60 -66.15
C SER A 227 2.23 -1.52 -64.70
N THR A 228 2.13 -0.35 -64.09
CA THR A 228 2.57 -0.13 -62.72
C THR A 228 1.89 1.06 -62.04
N SER A 229 1.86 1.06 -60.72
CA SER A 229 1.51 2.25 -59.93
C SER A 229 2.62 3.30 -59.93
N GLU A 230 3.88 2.93 -60.24
CA GLU A 230 5.03 3.83 -60.32
C GLU A 230 5.36 4.17 -61.79
N GLU A 231 4.71 5.20 -62.35
CA GLU A 231 4.80 5.55 -63.79
C GLU A 231 6.24 5.68 -64.34
N GLN A 232 7.21 6.02 -63.48
CA GLN A 232 8.63 6.13 -63.84
C GLN A 232 9.30 4.80 -64.21
N LYS A 233 8.73 3.65 -63.82
CA LYS A 233 9.26 2.31 -64.08
C LYS A 233 8.61 1.60 -65.25
N LEU A 234 7.61 2.22 -65.88
CA LEU A 234 6.91 1.63 -67.00
C LEU A 234 7.87 1.31 -68.16
N GLY A 235 7.76 0.11 -68.74
CA GLY A 235 8.60 -0.35 -69.86
C GLY A 235 10.02 -0.83 -69.46
N THR A 236 10.43 -0.64 -68.20
CA THR A 236 11.75 -1.07 -67.71
C THR A 236 11.77 -2.56 -67.33
N ALA A 237 12.97 -3.14 -67.17
CA ALA A 237 13.12 -4.51 -66.67
C ALA A 237 12.73 -4.59 -65.19
N PHE A 238 11.92 -5.59 -64.86
CA PHE A 238 11.52 -5.91 -63.51
C PHE A 238 12.68 -6.58 -62.77
N ASP A 239 13.16 -5.92 -61.73
CA ASP A 239 14.20 -6.45 -60.85
C ASP A 239 13.55 -7.15 -59.66
N SER A 240 13.74 -8.47 -59.56
CA SER A 240 13.21 -9.27 -58.45
C SER A 240 13.78 -8.85 -57.08
N ALA A 241 14.95 -8.19 -57.03
CA ALA A 241 15.49 -7.65 -55.79
C ALA A 241 14.67 -6.46 -55.26
N MET A 242 13.84 -5.80 -56.08
CA MET A 242 12.91 -4.76 -55.63
C MET A 242 11.81 -5.29 -54.71
N ILE A 243 11.56 -6.61 -54.75
CA ILE A 243 10.57 -7.32 -53.94
C ILE A 243 11.15 -7.68 -52.57
N GLU A 244 12.44 -8.00 -52.47
CA GLU A 244 13.08 -8.46 -51.22
C GLU A 244 13.47 -7.33 -50.25
N VAL A 245 13.65 -6.11 -50.76
CA VAL A 245 14.24 -4.99 -49.97
C VAL A 245 13.23 -4.29 -49.07
N LYS A 246 11.94 -4.37 -49.38
CA LYS A 246 10.88 -3.86 -48.50
C LYS A 246 10.29 -5.01 -47.71
N ASN A 247 10.14 -4.81 -46.41
CA ASN A 247 9.55 -5.77 -45.46
C ASN A 247 8.02 -5.84 -45.65
N ASP A 248 7.61 -5.95 -46.92
CA ASP A 248 6.26 -5.81 -47.43
C ASP A 248 5.72 -7.20 -47.74
N SER A 249 4.42 -7.38 -47.51
CA SER A 249 3.75 -8.60 -47.96
C SER A 249 3.59 -8.56 -49.47
N VAL A 250 4.09 -9.59 -50.15
CA VAL A 250 4.08 -9.68 -51.62
C VAL A 250 3.07 -10.72 -52.05
N ASN A 251 2.09 -10.30 -52.84
CA ASN A 251 1.16 -11.20 -53.51
C ASN A 251 1.55 -11.34 -54.97
N GLN A 252 1.58 -12.58 -55.46
CA GLN A 252 1.80 -12.89 -56.86
C GLN A 252 0.56 -13.57 -57.43
N MET A 253 0.09 -13.06 -58.56
CA MET A 253 -1.11 -13.56 -59.23
C MET A 253 -0.85 -13.69 -60.74
N PRO A 254 -0.83 -14.90 -61.30
CA PRO A 254 -0.65 -15.09 -62.74
C PRO A 254 -1.92 -14.71 -63.51
N LEU A 255 -1.75 -13.95 -64.58
CA LEU A 255 -2.77 -13.66 -65.58
C LEU A 255 -2.55 -14.60 -66.77
N TYR A 256 -3.09 -15.81 -66.69
CA TYR A 256 -2.79 -16.92 -67.60
C TYR A 256 -3.09 -16.59 -69.07
N SER A 257 -4.20 -15.89 -69.32
CA SER A 257 -4.60 -15.48 -70.68
C SER A 257 -3.60 -14.56 -71.39
N TYR A 258 -2.79 -13.85 -70.60
CA TYR A 258 -1.82 -12.88 -71.09
C TYR A 258 -0.38 -13.37 -71.01
N GLN A 259 -0.13 -14.46 -70.27
CA GLN A 259 1.21 -14.85 -69.83
C GLN A 259 1.91 -13.76 -69.00
N PHE A 260 1.13 -12.94 -68.30
CA PHE A 260 1.64 -11.90 -67.42
C PHE A 260 1.59 -12.35 -65.97
N THR A 261 2.42 -11.74 -65.13
CA THR A 261 2.39 -11.90 -63.68
C THR A 261 2.09 -10.56 -63.03
N PHE A 262 1.07 -10.54 -62.18
CA PHE A 262 0.69 -9.39 -61.37
C PHE A 262 1.35 -9.52 -59.98
N TYR A 263 2.15 -8.52 -59.61
CA TYR A 263 2.78 -8.38 -58.31
C TYR A 263 2.14 -7.23 -57.55
N ASP A 264 1.70 -7.50 -56.33
CA ASP A 264 1.16 -6.53 -55.38
C ASP A 264 2.02 -6.51 -54.12
N LEU A 265 2.69 -5.39 -53.88
CA LEU A 265 3.52 -5.15 -52.70
C LEU A 265 2.74 -4.25 -51.73
N LEU A 266 2.39 -4.80 -50.58
CA LEU A 266 1.65 -4.10 -49.52
C LEU A 266 2.61 -3.47 -48.49
N ASP A 267 2.57 -2.15 -48.36
CA ASP A 267 3.29 -1.42 -47.31
C ASP A 267 2.59 -1.60 -45.95
N GLU A 268 3.04 -2.61 -45.20
CA GLU A 268 2.51 -2.91 -43.87
C GLU A 268 2.74 -1.77 -42.87
N SER A 269 3.81 -0.99 -43.04
CA SER A 269 4.15 0.10 -42.13
C SER A 269 3.13 1.25 -42.25
N HIS A 270 2.73 1.56 -43.49
CA HIS A 270 1.72 2.56 -43.78
C HIS A 270 0.33 2.07 -43.33
N LEU A 271 0.02 0.79 -43.56
CA LEU A 271 -1.21 0.14 -43.10
C LEU A 271 -1.36 0.23 -41.58
N VAL A 272 -0.33 -0.16 -40.82
CA VAL A 272 -0.36 -0.15 -39.35
C VAL A 272 -0.41 1.27 -38.78
N ARG A 273 0.16 2.26 -39.48
CA ARG A 273 0.05 3.68 -39.09
C ARG A 273 -1.39 4.18 -39.19
N ASN A 274 -2.14 3.75 -40.20
CA ASN A 274 -3.54 4.15 -40.41
C ASN A 274 -4.51 3.53 -39.39
N MET A 275 -4.11 2.44 -38.72
CA MET A 275 -4.90 1.79 -37.67
C MET A 275 -5.27 2.74 -36.51
N ASN A 276 -4.48 3.81 -36.28
CA ASN A 276 -4.76 4.89 -35.31
C ASN A 276 -5.07 4.46 -33.86
N LEU A 277 -4.83 3.19 -33.50
CA LEU A 277 -5.15 2.63 -32.17
C LEU A 277 -4.23 3.11 -31.04
N ILE A 278 -3.05 3.67 -31.36
CA ILE A 278 -2.09 4.13 -30.34
C ILE A 278 -2.69 5.27 -29.51
N LYS A 279 -3.34 6.26 -30.16
CA LYS A 279 -3.92 7.41 -29.46
C LYS A 279 -5.00 7.01 -28.43
N PRO A 280 -6.05 6.24 -28.78
CA PRO A 280 -7.04 5.82 -27.79
C PRO A 280 -6.45 4.89 -26.73
N ALA A 281 -5.51 4.00 -27.08
CA ALA A 281 -4.85 3.13 -26.11
C ALA A 281 -4.07 3.92 -25.04
N VAL A 282 -3.34 4.97 -25.45
CA VAL A 282 -2.63 5.86 -24.52
C VAL A 282 -3.60 6.61 -23.61
N TRP A 283 -4.72 7.11 -24.14
CA TRP A 283 -5.75 7.78 -23.33
C TRP A 283 -6.40 6.83 -22.31
N ILE A 284 -6.72 5.60 -22.71
CA ILE A 284 -7.29 4.59 -21.83
C ILE A 284 -6.28 4.22 -20.72
N ALA A 285 -5.00 4.03 -21.07
CA ALA A 285 -3.94 3.76 -20.10
C ALA A 285 -3.72 4.93 -19.13
N PHE A 286 -3.77 6.17 -19.62
CA PHE A 286 -3.69 7.35 -18.76
C PHE A 286 -4.86 7.42 -17.78
N LEU A 287 -6.09 7.21 -18.27
CA LEU A 287 -7.30 7.22 -17.43
C LEU A 287 -7.28 6.09 -16.40
N SER A 288 -6.84 4.89 -16.77
CA SER A 288 -6.72 3.77 -15.83
C SER A 288 -5.68 4.05 -14.76
N ILE A 289 -4.49 4.53 -15.12
CA ILE A 289 -3.45 4.92 -14.16
C ILE A 289 -3.97 5.99 -13.21
N LEU A 290 -4.69 7.00 -13.71
CA LEU A 290 -5.28 8.06 -12.89
C LEU A 290 -6.29 7.50 -11.88
N LEU A 291 -7.23 6.67 -12.33
CA LEU A 291 -8.25 6.05 -11.48
C LEU A 291 -7.63 5.15 -10.41
N PHE A 292 -6.69 4.29 -10.78
CA PHE A 292 -5.97 3.44 -9.84
C PHE A 292 -5.13 4.24 -8.85
N SER A 293 -4.50 5.33 -9.29
CA SER A 293 -3.75 6.23 -8.42
C SER A 293 -4.66 6.94 -7.42
N LEU A 294 -5.84 7.40 -7.82
CA LEU A 294 -6.83 8.02 -6.92
C LEU A 294 -7.36 7.01 -5.91
N PHE A 295 -7.67 5.79 -6.36
CA PHE A 295 -8.14 4.72 -5.50
C PHE A 295 -7.07 4.27 -4.50
N ALA A 296 -5.83 4.07 -4.95
CA ALA A 296 -4.70 3.76 -4.10
C ALA A 296 -4.43 4.88 -3.08
N PHE A 297 -4.50 6.15 -3.50
CA PHE A 297 -4.39 7.29 -2.59
C PHE A 297 -5.44 7.23 -1.47
N TRP A 298 -6.70 6.96 -1.82
CA TRP A 298 -7.80 6.84 -0.85
C TRP A 298 -7.60 5.69 0.14
N ILE A 299 -7.26 4.48 -0.34
CA ILE A 299 -6.98 3.31 0.51
C ILE A 299 -5.79 3.56 1.43
N ILE A 300 -4.65 3.96 0.87
CA ILE A 300 -3.41 4.10 1.65
C ILE A 300 -3.58 5.21 2.68
N ARG A 301 -4.30 6.29 2.35
CA ARG A 301 -4.64 7.35 3.31
C ARG A 301 -5.53 6.84 4.44
N THR A 302 -6.51 5.99 4.14
CA THR A 302 -7.42 5.38 5.13
C THR A 302 -6.67 4.49 6.12
N ILE A 303 -5.63 3.79 5.66
CA ILE A 303 -4.78 2.92 6.51
C ILE A 303 -3.77 3.74 7.31
N THR A 304 -3.11 4.71 6.68
CA THR A 304 -1.94 5.38 7.29
C THR A 304 -2.30 6.57 8.18
N GLN A 305 -3.40 7.29 7.90
CA GLN A 305 -3.77 8.45 8.74
C GLN A 305 -4.01 8.12 10.22
N PRO A 306 -4.76 7.05 10.58
CA PRO A 306 -4.95 6.69 11.99
C PRO A 306 -3.63 6.39 12.71
N ILE A 307 -2.68 5.75 12.01
CA ILE A 307 -1.35 5.44 12.56
C ILE A 307 -0.58 6.74 12.85
N TYR A 308 -0.61 7.72 11.95
CA TYR A 308 0.03 9.01 12.21
C TYR A 308 -0.63 9.79 13.35
N GLN A 309 -1.95 9.67 13.53
CA GLN A 309 -2.64 10.27 14.67
C GLN A 309 -2.16 9.67 16.01
N LEU A 310 -1.98 8.34 16.07
CA LEU A 310 -1.39 7.68 17.24
C LEU A 310 0.04 8.18 17.52
N ILE A 311 0.89 8.22 16.50
CA ILE A 311 2.28 8.68 16.63
C ILE A 311 2.36 10.15 17.10
N ASP A 312 1.52 11.03 16.54
CA ASP A 312 1.50 12.45 16.90
C ASP A 312 1.02 12.68 18.36
N LYS A 313 0.29 11.72 18.95
CA LYS A 313 -0.29 11.83 20.31
C LYS A 313 0.57 11.21 21.40
N LEU A 314 1.44 10.25 21.06
CA LEU A 314 2.37 9.59 22.00
C LEU A 314 3.20 10.57 22.85
N PRO A 315 3.74 11.70 22.34
CA PRO A 315 4.53 12.62 23.15
C PRO A 315 3.75 13.25 24.32
N ALA A 316 2.44 13.46 24.20
CA ALA A 316 1.62 14.04 25.27
C ALA A 316 1.54 13.09 26.49
N VAL A 317 1.47 11.78 26.23
CA VAL A 317 1.46 10.74 27.27
C VAL A 317 2.77 10.77 28.07
N THR A 318 3.91 11.00 27.42
CA THR A 318 5.21 11.12 28.11
C THR A 318 5.32 12.36 29.00
N GLN A 319 4.41 13.33 28.83
CA GLN A 319 4.33 14.55 29.65
C GLN A 319 3.26 14.45 30.75
N GLY A 320 2.63 13.27 30.92
CA GLY A 320 1.63 13.02 31.96
C GLY A 320 0.21 13.44 31.60
N ASP A 321 -0.08 13.76 30.33
CA ASP A 321 -1.44 14.01 29.85
C ASP A 321 -2.07 12.70 29.33
N PHE A 322 -2.86 12.03 30.19
CA PHE A 322 -3.57 10.79 29.86
C PHE A 322 -4.98 11.03 29.27
N SER A 323 -5.42 12.28 29.18
CA SER A 323 -6.77 12.62 28.69
C SER A 323 -6.90 12.55 27.16
N ASN A 324 -5.77 12.50 26.46
CA ASN A 324 -5.67 12.68 25.02
C ASN A 324 -5.94 11.38 24.24
N LYS A 325 -7.18 10.89 24.33
CA LYS A 325 -7.66 9.68 23.63
C LYS A 325 -7.68 9.89 22.11
N VAL A 326 -7.39 8.84 21.34
CA VAL A 326 -7.46 8.86 19.87
C VAL A 326 -8.84 8.44 19.39
N SER A 327 -9.28 9.00 18.26
CA SER A 327 -10.53 8.58 17.61
C SER A 327 -10.37 7.21 16.95
N ILE A 328 -11.35 6.32 17.19
CA ILE A 328 -11.37 4.97 16.60
C ILE A 328 -11.92 5.07 15.18
N ASN A 329 -11.02 5.19 14.19
CA ASN A 329 -11.34 5.31 12.78
C ASN A 329 -10.35 4.49 11.93
N GLY A 330 -10.73 4.15 10.69
CA GLY A 330 -9.87 3.43 9.74
C GLY A 330 -10.23 1.95 9.59
N THR A 331 -9.24 1.15 9.21
CA THR A 331 -9.32 -0.32 9.08
C THR A 331 -9.51 -1.03 10.43
N TYR A 332 -9.89 -2.30 10.40
CA TYR A 332 -10.07 -3.12 11.61
C TYR A 332 -8.83 -3.10 12.52
N GLU A 333 -7.64 -3.31 11.96
CA GLU A 333 -6.37 -3.35 12.68
C GLU A 333 -6.04 -2.00 13.34
N THR A 334 -6.30 -0.89 12.64
CA THR A 334 -6.08 0.46 13.19
C THR A 334 -7.08 0.81 14.29
N GLN A 335 -8.30 0.29 14.19
CA GLN A 335 -9.32 0.47 15.24
C GLN A 335 -8.95 -0.30 16.50
N GLU A 336 -8.49 -1.54 16.37
CA GLU A 336 -7.99 -2.34 17.50
C GLU A 336 -6.78 -1.68 18.17
N LEU A 337 -5.82 -1.16 17.39
CA LEU A 337 -4.69 -0.39 17.94
C LEU A 337 -5.16 0.86 18.69
N GLY A 338 -6.11 1.62 18.12
CA GLY A 338 -6.68 2.79 18.78
C GLY A 338 -7.40 2.45 20.08
N ARG A 339 -8.13 1.33 20.11
CA ARG A 339 -8.81 0.82 21.31
C ARG A 339 -7.82 0.40 22.38
N ALA A 340 -6.80 -0.38 22.02
CA ALA A 340 -5.74 -0.80 22.94
C ALA A 340 -4.99 0.40 23.53
N TYR A 341 -4.68 1.41 22.70
CA TYR A 341 -4.08 2.66 23.16
C TYR A 341 -4.97 3.40 24.17
N ASN A 342 -6.26 3.55 23.88
CA ASN A 342 -7.18 4.25 24.78
C ASN A 342 -7.38 3.49 26.11
N LEU A 343 -7.43 2.15 26.09
CA LEU A 343 -7.49 1.33 27.30
C LEU A 343 -6.23 1.49 28.14
N MET A 344 -5.05 1.44 27.51
CA MET A 344 -3.77 1.66 28.20
C MET A 344 -3.70 3.04 28.89
N LEU A 345 -4.24 4.09 28.25
CA LEU A 345 -4.31 5.41 28.88
C LEU A 345 -5.21 5.43 30.12
N GLU A 346 -6.35 4.75 30.05
CA GLU A 346 -7.30 4.65 31.18
C GLU A 346 -6.69 3.85 32.35
N ASP A 347 -5.98 2.76 32.05
CA ASP A 347 -5.24 1.99 33.05
C ASP A 347 -4.11 2.80 33.69
N LEU A 348 -3.37 3.60 32.90
CA LEU A 348 -2.30 4.47 33.40
C LEU A 348 -2.85 5.58 34.31
N GLU A 349 -3.92 6.25 33.90
CA GLU A 349 -4.60 7.28 34.71
C GLU A 349 -5.05 6.70 36.05
N SER A 350 -5.73 5.55 36.02
CA SER A 350 -6.16 4.85 37.24
C SER A 350 -4.97 4.42 38.13
N TYR A 351 -3.88 3.95 37.53
CA TYR A 351 -2.69 3.54 38.28
C TYR A 351 -2.01 4.72 38.97
N VAL A 352 -1.92 5.87 38.30
CA VAL A 352 -1.35 7.11 38.88
C VAL A 352 -2.22 7.61 40.03
N ASP A 353 -3.55 7.63 39.88
CA ASP A 353 -4.47 8.04 40.94
C ASP A 353 -4.37 7.13 42.17
N HIS A 354 -4.33 5.81 41.97
CA HIS A 354 -4.15 4.85 43.06
C HIS A 354 -2.81 5.04 43.79
N LEU A 355 -1.74 5.31 43.04
CA LEU A 355 -0.43 5.58 43.62
C LEU A 355 -0.45 6.83 44.49
N MET A 356 -1.09 7.92 44.03
CA MET A 356 -1.23 9.16 44.81
C MET A 356 -1.99 8.93 46.11
N ILE A 357 -3.12 8.21 46.08
CA ILE A 357 -3.91 7.88 47.27
C ILE A 357 -3.07 7.08 48.26
N THR A 358 -2.37 6.05 47.78
CA THR A 358 -1.54 5.16 48.62
C THR A 358 -0.41 5.93 49.31
N GLU A 359 0.24 6.84 48.60
CA GLU A 359 1.33 7.66 49.15
C GLU A 359 0.81 8.66 50.20
N ALA A 360 -0.37 9.25 49.98
CA ALA A 360 -1.02 10.15 50.92
C ALA A 360 -1.42 9.42 52.23
N GLU A 361 -1.98 8.21 52.13
CA GLU A 361 -2.30 7.39 53.29
C GLU A 361 -1.04 7.02 54.08
N LYS A 362 0.01 6.56 53.40
CA LYS A 362 1.29 6.24 54.02
C LYS A 362 1.85 7.43 54.81
N ARG A 363 1.86 8.63 54.21
CA ARG A 363 2.34 9.85 54.87
C ARG A 363 1.50 10.19 56.11
N LYS A 364 0.19 9.97 56.08
CA LYS A 364 -0.71 10.18 57.23
C LYS A 364 -0.39 9.22 58.39
N PHE A 365 -0.11 7.95 58.09
CA PHE A 365 0.29 6.97 59.09
C PHE A 365 1.64 7.30 59.73
N GLU A 366 2.63 7.72 58.94
CA GLU A 366 3.94 8.16 59.45
C GLU A 366 3.81 9.34 60.43
N ILE A 367 3.02 10.36 60.08
CA ILE A 367 2.77 11.52 60.97
C ILE A 367 2.07 11.08 62.26
N ARG A 368 1.05 10.22 62.16
CA ARG A 368 0.31 9.73 63.34
C ARG A 368 1.20 8.92 64.29
N SER A 369 2.09 8.09 63.74
CA SER A 369 3.06 7.30 64.52
C SER A 369 4.01 8.20 65.32
N LEU A 370 4.52 9.27 64.70
CA LEU A 370 5.38 10.25 65.36
C LEU A 370 4.68 11.01 66.49
N GLN A 371 3.40 11.35 66.33
CA GLN A 371 2.63 12.10 67.34
C GLN A 371 2.34 11.28 68.62
N MET A 372 2.35 9.95 68.57
CA MET A 372 2.00 9.09 69.71
C MET A 372 3.10 8.96 70.78
N GLN A 373 4.29 9.55 70.58
CA GLN A 373 5.45 9.33 71.46
C GLN A 373 5.46 10.15 72.78
N ILE A 374 4.54 11.09 73.02
CA ILE A 374 4.42 11.87 74.28
C ILE A 374 2.95 12.00 74.70
N GLN A 375 2.59 11.59 75.92
CA GLN A 375 1.25 11.85 76.48
C GLN A 375 1.15 13.30 76.99
N PRO A 376 0.33 14.18 76.36
CA PRO A 376 0.32 15.61 76.70
C PRO A 376 -0.03 15.88 78.17
N HIS A 377 -0.88 15.05 78.77
CA HIS A 377 -1.29 15.14 80.17
C HIS A 377 -0.12 14.97 81.15
N PHE A 378 0.83 14.07 80.85
CA PHE A 378 1.99 13.84 81.71
C PHE A 378 2.86 15.10 81.85
N VAL A 379 3.06 15.84 80.75
CA VAL A 379 3.81 17.10 80.73
C VAL A 379 3.13 18.15 81.61
N TYR A 380 1.81 18.34 81.43
CA TYR A 380 1.04 19.31 82.23
C TYR A 380 1.08 19.00 83.72
N ASN A 381 0.94 17.73 84.11
CA ASN A 381 0.91 17.34 85.51
C ASN A 381 2.29 17.47 86.17
N THR A 382 3.37 17.18 85.45
CA THR A 382 4.74 17.30 85.98
C THR A 382 5.10 18.76 86.26
N LEU A 383 4.81 19.66 85.31
CA LEU A 383 5.03 21.10 85.52
C LEU A 383 4.18 21.67 86.65
N THR A 384 2.94 21.18 86.81
CA THR A 384 2.06 21.58 87.90
C THR A 384 2.62 21.15 89.26
N ALA A 385 3.13 19.91 89.39
CA ALA A 385 3.76 19.44 90.63
C ALA A 385 5.02 20.26 90.99
N ILE A 386 5.88 20.54 90.01
CA ILE A 386 7.07 21.41 90.20
C ILE A 386 6.65 22.80 90.70
N LYS A 387 5.60 23.38 90.11
CA LYS A 387 5.06 24.68 90.52
C LYS A 387 4.60 24.68 91.99
N PHE A 388 3.97 23.59 92.45
CA PHE A 388 3.58 23.45 93.85
C PHE A 388 4.77 23.33 94.81
N LEU A 389 5.84 22.61 94.42
CA LEU A 389 7.07 22.55 95.23
C LEU A 389 7.72 23.93 95.42
N ILE A 390 7.74 24.74 94.36
CA ILE A 390 8.23 26.12 94.41
C ILE A 390 7.39 26.96 95.38
N TRP A 391 6.06 26.83 95.35
CA TRP A 391 5.17 27.53 96.27
C TRP A 391 5.33 27.09 97.73
N GLN A 392 5.73 25.84 97.98
CA GLN A 392 6.01 25.31 99.31
C GLN A 392 7.44 25.63 99.80
N ASN A 393 8.21 26.41 99.02
CA ASN A 393 9.58 26.79 99.33
C ASN A 393 10.57 25.60 99.39
N GLU A 394 10.23 24.47 98.74
CA GLU A 394 11.08 23.28 98.63
C GLU A 394 12.00 23.35 97.40
N GLN A 395 12.89 24.36 97.39
CA GLN A 395 13.69 24.71 96.21
C GLN A 395 14.60 23.57 95.70
N GLU A 396 15.16 22.77 96.60
CA GLU A 396 16.01 21.62 96.23
C GLU A 396 15.22 20.54 95.50
N LYS A 397 14.05 20.14 96.03
CA LYS A 397 13.18 19.14 95.37
C LYS A 397 12.63 19.64 94.04
N ALA A 398 12.30 20.93 93.94
CA ALA A 398 11.85 21.52 92.69
C ALA A 398 12.96 21.48 91.62
N THR A 399 14.21 21.75 92.00
CA THR A 399 15.37 21.69 91.09
C THR A 399 15.62 20.25 90.63
N GLN A 400 15.61 19.29 91.54
CA GLN A 400 15.75 17.87 91.21
C GLN A 400 14.66 17.39 90.26
N ALA A 401 13.40 17.78 90.50
CA ALA A 401 12.28 17.44 89.61
C ALA A 401 12.44 18.06 88.21
N ILE A 402 12.98 19.29 88.10
CA ILE A 402 13.28 19.91 86.80
C ILE A 402 14.37 19.11 86.07
N ASP A 403 15.46 18.75 86.75
CA ASP A 403 16.56 18.00 86.15
C ASP A 403 16.09 16.62 85.68
N SER A 404 15.35 15.87 86.50
CA SER A 404 14.74 14.59 86.12
C SER A 404 13.78 14.74 84.94
N PHE A 405 12.98 15.81 84.89
CA PHE A 405 12.08 16.07 83.78
C PHE A 405 12.81 16.41 82.47
N VAL A 406 13.90 17.19 82.54
CA VAL A 406 14.76 17.50 81.38
C VAL A 406 15.45 16.24 80.86
N GLN A 407 15.94 15.38 81.75
CA GLN A 407 16.54 14.10 81.37
C GLN A 407 15.52 13.21 80.66
N LEU A 408 14.31 13.04 81.24
CA LEU A 408 13.23 12.26 80.63
C LEU A 408 12.89 12.77 79.21
N LEU A 409 12.76 14.09 79.02
CA LEU A 409 12.50 14.68 77.70
C LEU A 409 13.64 14.40 76.70
N ARG A 410 14.90 14.55 77.13
CA ARG A 410 16.08 14.27 76.28
C ARG A 410 16.08 12.82 75.81
N HIS A 411 15.73 11.89 76.69
CA HIS A 411 15.61 10.48 76.35
C HIS A 411 14.46 10.24 75.37
N THR A 412 13.29 10.86 75.55
CA THR A 412 12.14 10.72 74.63
C THR A 412 12.45 11.14 73.19
N PHE A 413 13.25 12.20 72.98
CA PHE A 413 13.60 12.68 71.62
C PHE A 413 14.74 11.90 70.92
N ASN A 414 15.36 10.90 71.56
CA ASN A 414 16.34 10.04 70.91
C ASN A 414 15.67 9.12 69.85
N ARG A 415 16.20 9.09 68.62
CA ARG A 415 15.60 8.41 67.45
C ARG A 415 15.69 6.88 67.46
N LYS A 416 16.43 6.27 68.40
CA LYS A 416 16.54 4.81 68.47
C LYS A 416 15.26 4.20 69.07
N GLU A 417 14.58 3.34 68.32
CA GLU A 417 13.36 2.65 68.78
C GLU A 417 13.64 1.48 69.74
N ILE A 418 14.86 0.93 69.69
CA ILE A 418 15.35 -0.17 70.53
C ILE A 418 16.59 0.32 71.29
N VAL A 419 16.62 0.13 72.61
CA VAL A 419 17.67 0.61 73.51
C VAL A 419 18.09 -0.49 74.50
N PRO A 420 19.34 -0.45 75.02
CA PRO A 420 19.74 -1.31 76.15
C PRO A 420 18.82 -1.14 77.36
N LEU A 421 18.54 -2.22 78.09
CA LEU A 421 17.69 -2.19 79.28
C LEU A 421 18.19 -1.18 80.32
N LYS A 422 19.49 -1.00 80.50
CA LYS A 422 20.05 0.02 81.41
C LYS A 422 19.59 1.43 81.06
N ASP A 423 19.44 1.75 79.77
CA ASP A 423 18.99 3.07 79.33
C ASP A 423 17.49 3.23 79.62
N GLU A 424 16.71 2.16 79.47
CA GLU A 424 15.29 2.13 79.85
C GLU A 424 15.10 2.20 81.37
N LEU A 425 15.94 1.51 82.16
CA LEU A 425 15.90 1.57 83.62
C LEU A 425 16.32 2.95 84.14
N ALA A 426 17.31 3.60 83.52
CA ALA A 426 17.66 4.98 83.86
C ALA A 426 16.49 5.96 83.60
N ILE A 427 15.74 5.77 82.50
CA ILE A 427 14.51 6.54 82.24
C ILE A 427 13.47 6.28 83.34
N VAL A 428 13.33 5.02 83.76
CA VAL A 428 12.44 4.62 84.85
C VAL A 428 12.86 5.27 86.18
N GLU A 429 14.14 5.31 86.52
CA GLU A 429 14.64 5.96 87.74
C GLU A 429 14.25 7.44 87.78
N GLU A 430 14.51 8.17 86.70
CA GLU A 430 14.14 9.58 86.58
C GLU A 430 12.62 9.75 86.67
N TYR A 431 11.85 8.81 86.11
CA TYR A 431 10.40 8.81 86.21
C TYR A 431 9.91 8.56 87.65
N LEU A 432 10.51 7.63 88.39
CA LEU A 432 10.16 7.33 89.78
C LEU A 432 10.41 8.54 90.69
N ILE A 433 11.49 9.30 90.46
CA ILE A 433 11.77 10.56 91.17
C ILE A 433 10.63 11.57 90.95
N LEU A 434 10.18 11.73 89.70
CA LEU A 434 9.07 12.63 89.36
C LEU A 434 7.73 12.16 89.97
N MET A 435 7.49 10.86 90.03
CA MET A 435 6.28 10.30 90.64
C MET A 435 6.29 10.45 92.15
N ASN A 436 7.44 10.28 92.82
CA ASN A 436 7.57 10.54 94.25
C ASN A 436 7.36 12.03 94.57
N VAL A 437 7.78 12.95 93.70
CA VAL A 437 7.44 14.38 93.83
C VAL A 437 5.92 14.63 93.75
N ARG A 438 5.21 13.91 92.88
CA ARG A 438 3.76 14.10 92.68
C ARG A 438 2.91 13.45 93.77
N TYR A 439 3.29 12.26 94.23
CA TYR A 439 2.50 11.46 95.18
C TYR A 439 3.07 11.47 96.61
N GLY A 440 4.23 12.08 96.84
CA GLY A 440 4.96 12.08 98.11
C GLY A 440 5.66 10.75 98.40
N ASP A 441 6.35 10.66 99.53
CA ASP A 441 7.11 9.46 99.97
C ASP A 441 6.22 8.28 100.45
N ARG A 442 4.96 8.24 100.00
CA ARG A 442 3.98 7.21 100.39
C ARG A 442 4.20 5.88 99.67
N ILE A 443 4.71 5.96 98.44
CA ILE A 443 5.00 4.81 97.59
C ILE A 443 6.51 4.67 97.52
N GLN A 444 7.04 3.58 98.07
CA GLN A 444 8.47 3.29 97.98
C GLN A 444 8.74 2.44 96.76
N SER A 445 9.66 2.88 95.91
CA SER A 445 10.02 2.18 94.69
C SER A 445 11.47 1.69 94.75
N ALA A 446 11.70 0.49 94.21
CA ALA A 446 13.03 -0.11 94.16
C ALA A 446 13.23 -0.90 92.86
N ILE A 447 14.42 -0.78 92.28
CA ILE A 447 14.83 -1.49 91.06
C ILE A 447 15.89 -2.52 91.43
N PHE A 448 15.66 -3.76 91.02
CA PHE A 448 16.54 -4.89 91.21
C PHE A 448 16.84 -5.52 89.84
N SER A 449 17.95 -5.12 89.23
CA SER A 449 18.37 -5.62 87.92
C SER A 449 19.63 -6.45 88.06
N ALA A 450 19.65 -7.65 87.46
CA ALA A 450 20.90 -8.39 87.31
C ALA A 450 21.79 -7.71 86.25
N GLU A 451 23.11 -7.64 86.49
CA GLU A 451 24.08 -6.98 85.58
C GLU A 451 24.03 -7.56 84.16
N GLU A 452 23.76 -8.87 84.04
CA GLU A 452 23.61 -9.56 82.76
C GLU A 452 22.43 -9.06 81.91
N CYS A 453 21.41 -8.46 82.54
CA CYS A 453 20.22 -7.93 81.87
C CYS A 453 20.46 -6.54 81.26
N GLU A 454 21.42 -5.76 81.76
CA GLU A 454 21.56 -4.33 81.47
C GLU A 454 21.80 -4.01 80.00
N ASN A 455 22.47 -4.91 79.26
CA ASN A 455 22.76 -4.72 77.85
C ASN A 455 21.73 -5.38 76.92
N CYS A 456 20.72 -6.08 77.44
CA CYS A 456 19.66 -6.65 76.60
C CYS A 456 18.86 -5.55 75.93
N LEU A 457 18.53 -5.75 74.65
CA LEU A 457 17.82 -4.77 73.85
C LEU A 457 16.31 -4.86 74.11
N VAL A 458 15.70 -3.72 74.46
CA VAL A 458 14.27 -3.59 74.73
C VAL A 458 13.67 -2.46 73.88
N PRO A 459 12.37 -2.55 73.51
CA PRO A 459 11.69 -1.41 72.90
C PRO A 459 11.69 -0.24 73.88
N LYS A 460 12.08 0.94 73.39
CA LYS A 460 12.14 2.15 74.19
C LYS A 460 10.76 2.53 74.73
N MET A 461 10.71 3.05 75.96
CA MET A 461 9.52 3.55 76.66
C MET A 461 8.44 2.46 76.85
N ILE A 462 8.88 1.25 77.18
CA ILE A 462 7.99 0.10 77.41
C ILE A 462 7.67 -0.10 78.89
N LEU A 463 8.57 0.32 79.80
CA LEU A 463 8.38 0.16 81.24
C LEU A 463 7.57 1.31 81.85
N GLN A 464 7.79 2.54 81.37
CA GLN A 464 7.15 3.73 81.90
C GLN A 464 5.62 3.63 82.00
N PRO A 465 4.86 3.20 80.97
CA PRO A 465 3.41 3.20 81.06
C PRO A 465 2.87 2.17 82.07
N ILE A 466 3.63 1.09 82.33
CA ILE A 466 3.26 0.09 83.34
C ILE A 466 3.44 0.68 84.74
N ILE A 467 4.52 1.42 84.95
CA ILE A 467 4.79 2.13 86.20
C ILE A 467 3.76 3.24 86.41
N GLU A 468 3.40 3.98 85.37
CA GLU A 468 2.33 4.98 85.41
C GLU A 468 1.01 4.36 85.86
N ASN A 469 0.64 3.21 85.30
CA ASN A 469 -0.55 2.47 85.72
C ASN A 469 -0.47 2.04 87.19
N ALA A 470 0.70 1.59 87.66
CA ALA A 470 0.88 1.21 89.06
C ALA A 470 0.66 2.41 90.01
N TYR A 471 1.25 3.58 89.72
CA TYR A 471 1.03 4.76 90.55
C TYR A 471 -0.40 5.32 90.47
N LEU A 472 -1.05 5.27 89.31
CA LEU A 472 -2.40 5.84 89.11
C LEU A 472 -3.52 4.96 89.68
N HIS A 473 -3.40 3.63 89.54
CA HIS A 473 -4.51 2.71 89.79
C HIS A 473 -4.28 1.81 91.00
N ALA A 474 -3.03 1.51 91.36
CA ALA A 474 -2.77 0.57 92.45
C ALA A 474 -2.95 1.20 93.83
N PHE A 475 -2.74 2.52 93.98
CA PHE A 475 -2.76 3.21 95.28
C PHE A 475 -3.75 4.39 95.27
N PRO A 476 -4.97 4.23 95.82
CA PRO A 476 -5.88 5.33 96.09
C PRO A 476 -5.28 6.35 97.07
N GLU A 477 -5.83 7.58 97.12
CA GLU A 477 -5.22 8.77 97.74
C GLU A 477 -4.78 8.69 99.22
N GLU A 478 -4.94 7.57 99.94
CA GLU A 478 -4.61 7.44 101.37
C GLU A 478 -3.70 6.23 101.73
N GLU A 479 -3.33 5.37 100.77
CA GLU A 479 -2.56 4.13 101.06
C GLU A 479 -1.04 4.28 100.87
N LYS A 480 -0.27 3.55 101.67
CA LYS A 480 1.18 3.37 101.50
C LYS A 480 1.45 2.04 100.81
N GLY A 481 2.45 2.00 99.95
CA GLY A 481 2.77 0.77 99.23
C GLY A 481 4.15 0.73 98.62
N TYR A 482 4.43 -0.37 97.94
CA TYR A 482 5.72 -0.63 97.31
C TYR A 482 5.53 -0.95 95.84
N ILE A 483 6.44 -0.44 95.01
CA ILE A 483 6.59 -0.84 93.60
C ILE A 483 8.00 -1.39 93.43
N GLN A 484 8.10 -2.66 93.05
CA GLN A 484 9.37 -3.32 92.85
C GLN A 484 9.52 -3.76 91.40
N ILE A 485 10.68 -3.44 90.82
CA ILE A 485 11.00 -3.76 89.43
C ILE A 485 12.14 -4.78 89.44
N PHE A 486 11.88 -5.98 88.96
CA PHE A 486 12.86 -7.06 88.86
C PHE A 486 13.20 -7.33 87.40
N SER A 487 14.48 -7.46 87.08
CA SER A 487 14.92 -7.95 85.77
C SER A 487 15.82 -9.17 85.94
N ARG A 488 15.55 -10.23 85.17
CA ARG A 488 16.33 -11.47 85.19
C ARG A 488 16.33 -12.16 83.84
N ILE A 489 17.38 -12.94 83.58
CA ILE A 489 17.45 -13.81 82.41
C ILE A 489 16.88 -15.19 82.75
N SER A 490 15.92 -15.64 81.96
CA SER A 490 15.37 -16.99 81.97
C SER A 490 15.81 -17.77 80.72
N LYS A 491 15.58 -19.09 80.69
CA LYS A 491 15.75 -19.91 79.48
C LYS A 491 14.91 -19.43 78.30
N SER A 492 13.80 -18.74 78.59
CA SER A 492 12.84 -18.21 77.61
C SER A 492 13.16 -16.79 77.11
N GLY A 493 14.16 -16.11 77.68
CA GLY A 493 14.50 -14.73 77.34
C GLY A 493 14.70 -13.82 78.56
N LEU A 494 14.74 -12.50 78.31
CA LEU A 494 14.72 -11.47 79.33
C LEU A 494 13.31 -11.40 79.95
N VAL A 495 13.24 -11.50 81.27
CA VAL A 495 12.00 -11.37 82.04
C VAL A 495 12.10 -10.12 82.91
N ILE A 496 11.13 -9.22 82.76
CA ILE A 496 10.99 -8.03 83.60
C ILE A 496 9.67 -8.13 84.35
N GLU A 497 9.70 -8.04 85.67
CA GLU A 497 8.55 -8.15 86.56
C GLU A 497 8.37 -6.84 87.30
N ILE A 498 7.23 -6.19 87.15
CA ILE A 498 6.85 -4.99 87.90
C ILE A 498 5.74 -5.41 88.86
N ILE A 499 6.01 -5.29 90.16
CA ILE A 499 5.13 -5.75 91.23
C ILE A 499 4.72 -4.56 92.07
N ASP A 500 3.42 -4.34 92.20
CA ASP A 500 2.85 -3.39 93.16
C ASP A 500 2.11 -4.12 94.29
N THR A 501 2.03 -3.48 95.46
CA THR A 501 1.26 -3.96 96.62
C THR A 501 -0.08 -3.24 96.77
N GLY A 502 -0.68 -2.81 95.66
CA GLY A 502 -1.89 -1.99 95.69
C GLY A 502 -3.18 -2.78 95.86
N ILE A 503 -4.31 -2.12 95.58
CA ILE A 503 -5.66 -2.69 95.72
C ILE A 503 -5.92 -3.90 94.81
N GLY A 504 -5.10 -4.12 93.78
CA GLY A 504 -5.28 -5.17 92.77
C GLY A 504 -6.66 -5.14 92.08
N PHE A 505 -6.92 -6.11 91.21
CA PHE A 505 -8.21 -6.26 90.55
C PHE A 505 -8.47 -7.72 90.15
N ASP A 506 -9.75 -8.05 89.96
CA ASP A 506 -10.13 -9.36 89.41
C ASP A 506 -10.05 -9.31 87.88
N GLU A 507 -9.17 -10.12 87.30
CA GLU A 507 -8.91 -10.21 85.86
C GLU A 507 -10.21 -10.46 85.06
N ALA A 508 -11.15 -11.24 85.62
CA ALA A 508 -12.43 -11.55 84.98
C ALA A 508 -13.38 -10.35 84.86
N SER A 509 -13.20 -9.31 85.69
CA SER A 509 -14.05 -8.11 85.71
C SER A 509 -13.59 -7.00 84.74
N SER A 510 -12.36 -7.09 84.24
CA SER A 510 -11.74 -6.09 83.35
C SER A 510 -12.31 -6.10 81.93
N VAL A 511 -12.87 -7.22 81.47
CA VAL A 511 -13.49 -7.37 80.13
C VAL A 511 -14.87 -6.70 80.05
N ILE A 512 -15.53 -6.42 81.19
CA ILE A 512 -16.94 -5.98 81.23
C ILE A 512 -17.10 -4.44 81.31
N ARG A 513 -16.03 -3.67 81.58
CA ARG A 513 -16.12 -2.21 81.83
C ARG A 513 -15.87 -1.29 80.63
N ASN A 514 -15.94 -1.82 79.40
CA ASN A 514 -15.56 -1.11 78.17
C ASN A 514 -16.67 -0.27 77.48
N GLN A 515 -17.73 0.16 78.18
CA GLN A 515 -18.81 0.91 77.48
C GLN A 515 -19.29 2.23 78.08
N THR A 516 -18.97 2.63 79.31
CA THR A 516 -19.52 3.89 79.84
C THR A 516 -18.66 4.51 80.93
N SER A 517 -17.46 4.96 80.59
CA SER A 517 -16.82 6.12 81.26
C SER A 517 -15.60 6.54 80.46
N GLU A 518 -15.63 7.76 79.94
CA GLU A 518 -14.44 8.45 79.42
C GLU A 518 -13.46 8.65 80.58
N HIS A 519 -12.58 7.67 80.88
CA HIS A 519 -11.27 7.88 81.50
C HIS A 519 -10.41 6.60 81.37
N TYR A 520 -9.41 6.71 80.48
CA TYR A 520 -8.19 5.91 80.28
C TYR A 520 -7.82 4.88 81.37
N SER A 521 -8.24 3.60 81.26
CA SER A 521 -7.72 2.55 82.16
C SER A 521 -7.50 1.14 81.57
N GLY A 522 -7.74 0.89 80.27
CA GLY A 522 -7.50 -0.45 79.65
C GLY A 522 -6.54 -0.48 78.45
N ILE A 523 -6.27 0.67 77.83
CA ILE A 523 -5.61 0.75 76.50
C ILE A 523 -4.07 0.61 76.59
N GLY A 524 -3.48 0.89 77.76
CA GLY A 524 -2.03 0.98 77.92
C GLY A 524 -1.30 -0.37 77.87
N LEU A 525 -1.78 -1.39 78.59
CA LEU A 525 -1.12 -2.71 78.68
C LEU A 525 -1.33 -3.55 77.41
N GLU A 526 -2.51 -3.48 76.79
CA GLU A 526 -2.80 -4.17 75.52
C GLU A 526 -1.93 -3.62 74.38
N ASN A 527 -1.73 -2.30 74.33
CA ASN A 527 -0.82 -1.69 73.35
C ASN A 527 0.64 -2.13 73.55
N ILE A 528 1.07 -2.32 74.81
CA ILE A 528 2.42 -2.83 75.10
C ILE A 528 2.56 -4.29 74.64
N ASP A 529 1.57 -5.14 74.93
CA ASP A 529 1.55 -6.53 74.49
C ASP A 529 1.58 -6.65 72.96
N GLN A 530 0.70 -5.91 72.27
CA GLN A 530 0.67 -5.87 70.81
C GLN A 530 1.99 -5.35 70.23
N ARG A 531 2.59 -4.31 70.83
CA ARG A 531 3.89 -3.78 70.39
C ARG A 531 5.00 -4.82 70.53
N ILE A 532 5.02 -5.60 71.61
CA ILE A 532 6.01 -6.68 71.79
C ILE A 532 5.80 -7.78 70.74
N LYS A 533 4.55 -8.20 70.53
CA LYS A 533 4.21 -9.25 69.54
C LYS A 533 4.52 -8.83 68.11
N LEU A 534 4.30 -7.56 67.75
CA LEU A 534 4.66 -7.01 66.44
C LEU A 534 6.18 -7.02 66.20
N LEU A 535 6.97 -6.73 67.23
CA LEU A 535 8.43 -6.63 67.10
C LEU A 535 9.13 -8.00 67.17
N TYR A 536 8.63 -8.92 68.00
CA TYR A 536 9.34 -10.17 68.33
C TYR A 536 8.53 -11.45 68.09
N GLY A 537 7.25 -11.33 67.70
CA GLY A 537 6.34 -12.44 67.43
C GLY A 537 5.53 -12.91 68.64
N GLU A 538 4.50 -13.74 68.39
CA GLU A 538 3.49 -14.22 69.36
C GLU A 538 4.03 -14.98 70.59
N LYS A 539 5.31 -15.38 70.58
CA LYS A 539 5.95 -16.09 71.70
C LYS A 539 6.37 -15.16 72.84
N TYR A 540 6.41 -13.86 72.58
CA TYR A 540 6.79 -12.80 73.51
C TYR A 540 5.56 -11.93 73.79
N GLY A 541 5.56 -11.21 74.90
CA GLY A 541 4.42 -10.38 75.26
C GLY A 541 4.42 -9.98 76.72
N LEU A 542 3.24 -9.59 77.17
CA LEU A 542 2.96 -9.14 78.53
C LEU A 542 1.90 -10.06 79.15
N THR A 543 2.14 -10.48 80.39
CA THR A 543 1.16 -11.20 81.21
C THR A 543 0.91 -10.42 82.49
N VAL A 544 -0.35 -10.31 82.91
CA VAL A 544 -0.74 -9.65 84.16
C VAL A 544 -1.27 -10.72 85.11
N ASP A 545 -0.89 -10.63 86.38
CA ASP A 545 -1.46 -11.44 87.47
C ASP A 545 -1.83 -10.46 88.58
N SER A 546 -3.13 -10.33 88.88
CA SER A 546 -3.64 -9.40 89.88
C SER A 546 -4.69 -10.07 90.75
N ARG A 547 -4.71 -9.71 92.02
CA ARG A 547 -5.71 -10.18 92.98
C ARG A 547 -6.14 -9.03 93.86
N VAL A 548 -7.45 -8.95 94.09
CA VAL A 548 -8.04 -7.90 94.92
C VAL A 548 -7.42 -7.92 96.33
N ASN A 549 -6.85 -6.79 96.73
CA ASN A 549 -6.10 -6.52 97.97
C ASN A 549 -4.77 -7.27 98.15
N GLU A 550 -4.23 -7.93 97.11
CA GLU A 550 -2.89 -8.56 97.14
C GLU A 550 -1.89 -7.88 96.18
N GLY A 551 -2.32 -6.88 95.41
CA GLY A 551 -1.49 -6.15 94.44
C GLY A 551 -1.55 -6.71 93.02
N THR A 552 -0.72 -6.14 92.13
CA THR A 552 -0.60 -6.58 90.73
C THR A 552 0.85 -6.87 90.35
N THR A 553 1.06 -7.96 89.61
CA THR A 553 2.33 -8.31 88.98
C THR A 553 2.17 -8.27 87.46
N VAL A 554 2.90 -7.36 86.81
CA VAL A 554 3.01 -7.31 85.35
C VAL A 554 4.35 -7.90 84.94
N ARG A 555 4.31 -8.95 84.12
CA ARG A 555 5.50 -9.66 83.63
C ARG A 555 5.65 -9.49 82.13
N LEU A 556 6.80 -8.98 81.70
CA LEU A 556 7.22 -8.86 80.31
C LEU A 556 8.17 -10.01 79.98
N LEU A 557 7.95 -10.68 78.86
CA LEU A 557 8.88 -11.65 78.29
C LEU A 557 9.39 -11.13 76.94
N LEU A 558 10.70 -10.92 76.86
CA LEU A 558 11.41 -10.39 75.69
C LEU A 558 12.54 -11.34 75.27
N PRO A 559 12.95 -11.37 73.99
CA PRO A 559 14.09 -12.18 73.57
C PRO A 559 15.38 -11.73 74.27
N LYS A 560 16.23 -12.69 74.67
CA LYS A 560 17.61 -12.40 75.06
C LYS A 560 18.40 -12.12 73.79
N GLN A 561 18.66 -10.85 73.51
CA GLN A 561 19.49 -10.39 72.39
C GLN A 561 20.87 -9.97 72.87
#